data_AF-A0A7S0RZ43-F1
#
_entry.id   AF-A0A7S0RZ43-F1
#
_cell.length_a   1.000
_cell.length_b   1.000
_cell.length_c   1.000
_cell.angle_alpha   90.00
_cell.angle_beta   90.00
_cell.angle_gamma   90.00
#
_symmetry.space_group_name_H-M   'P 1'
#
loop_
_entity.id
_entity.type
_entity.pdbx_description
1 polymer ?
#
loop_
_entity_poly.entity_id
_entity_poly.type
_entity_poly.pdbx_seq_one_letter_code
_entity_poly.pdbx_strand_id
1 'polypeptide(L)'
;ENVRTMEGLNKAMVRLRTIMDWTEADHPDATPTGIHAYLWDRYREVRKECSTQRFNEDPRYLPTVIAWNEEIARFFIASNHELAGMPNFTQALNQEQFNKVLMDLQANYIMARSLNIPTPNAAEFKSYFALMTYMGLENKAGKKRANKVGAAVVLKTFTDEEKASPWLALVLAIMRIHAADEAVPFFRVLRACPYILACVLATQVADMRLMGFRLV
;
A
#
# COMPACT_ATOMS: atom_id res chain seq x y z
N GLU A 1 19.75 4.50 -23.84
CA GLU A 1 19.55 4.95 -22.45
C GLU A 1 20.36 4.07 -21.52
N ASN A 2 20.95 4.64 -20.47
CA ASN A 2 21.79 3.90 -19.52
C ASN A 2 20.88 3.30 -18.43
N VAL A 3 20.45 2.06 -18.64
CA VAL A 3 19.52 1.35 -17.74
C VAL A 3 20.35 0.57 -16.70
N ARG A 4 20.04 0.70 -15.42
CA ARG A 4 20.68 0.02 -14.28
C ARG A 4 20.42 -1.48 -14.34
N THR A 5 21.46 -2.26 -14.07
CA THR A 5 21.35 -3.70 -13.85
C THR A 5 20.54 -4.00 -12.58
N MET A 6 20.10 -5.25 -12.41
CA MET A 6 19.44 -5.69 -11.17
C MET A 6 20.30 -5.43 -9.91
N GLU A 7 21.63 -5.61 -10.01
CA GLU A 7 22.55 -5.27 -8.92
C GLU A 7 22.57 -3.77 -8.64
N GLY A 8 22.56 -2.94 -9.69
CA GLY A 8 22.46 -1.49 -9.58
C GLY A 8 21.16 -1.03 -8.90
N LEU A 9 20.03 -1.67 -9.26
CA LEU A 9 18.74 -1.43 -8.61
C LEU A 9 18.74 -1.87 -7.14
N ASN A 10 19.37 -3.00 -6.83
CA ASN A 10 19.49 -3.45 -5.44
C ASN A 10 20.32 -2.47 -4.59
N LYS A 11 21.45 -2.00 -5.11
CA LYS A 11 22.25 -0.95 -4.46
C LYS A 11 21.44 0.34 -4.27
N ALA A 12 20.63 0.71 -5.26
CA ALA A 12 19.72 1.84 -5.14
C ALA A 12 18.69 1.63 -4.01
N MET A 13 17.99 0.50 -3.97
CA MET A 13 17.01 0.20 -2.92
C MET A 13 17.64 0.20 -1.52
N VAL A 14 18.83 -0.39 -1.36
CA VAL A 14 19.58 -0.33 -0.09
C VAL A 14 19.84 1.12 0.32
N ARG A 15 20.27 1.98 -0.63
CA ARG A 15 20.48 3.40 -0.35
C ARG A 15 19.18 4.11 0.03
N LEU A 16 18.07 3.86 -0.66
CA LEU A 16 16.78 4.50 -0.36
C LEU A 16 16.30 4.18 1.05
N ARG A 17 16.51 2.94 1.54
CA ARG A 17 16.20 2.59 2.93
C ARG A 17 16.96 3.45 3.94
N THR A 18 18.25 3.67 3.71
CA THR A 18 19.05 4.54 4.61
C THR A 18 18.57 5.99 4.66
N ILE A 19 17.89 6.46 3.61
CA ILE A 19 17.36 7.83 3.55
C ILE A 19 16.06 7.94 4.38
N MET A 20 15.31 6.85 4.56
CA MET A 20 14.12 6.87 5.43
C MET A 20 14.47 7.14 6.90
N ASP A 21 15.70 6.80 7.31
CA ASP A 21 16.19 7.01 8.67
C ASP A 21 16.82 8.40 8.88
N TRP A 22 16.85 9.23 7.84
CA TRP A 22 17.41 10.58 7.95
C TRP A 22 16.55 11.46 8.85
N THR A 23 17.23 12.16 9.75
CA THR A 23 16.61 13.17 10.61
C THR A 23 17.12 14.55 10.22
N GLU A 24 16.35 15.59 10.55
CA GLU A 24 16.79 16.98 10.38
C GLU A 24 18.07 17.30 11.18
N ALA A 25 18.38 16.52 12.21
CA ALA A 25 19.62 16.66 12.99
C ALA A 25 20.86 16.23 12.20
N ASP A 26 20.76 15.14 11.43
CA ASP A 26 21.86 14.60 10.62
C ASP A 26 21.93 15.27 9.24
N HIS A 27 20.77 15.69 8.73
CA HIS A 27 20.59 16.26 7.41
C HIS A 27 19.60 17.44 7.48
N PRO A 28 20.08 18.70 7.63
CA PRO A 28 19.22 19.87 7.85
C PRO A 28 18.13 20.10 6.79
N ASP A 29 18.39 19.66 5.55
CA ASP A 29 17.43 19.77 4.44
C ASP A 29 16.45 18.58 4.34
N ALA A 30 16.59 17.57 5.20
CA ALA A 30 15.81 16.33 5.18
C ALA A 30 14.49 16.48 5.93
N THR A 31 13.69 17.47 5.53
CA THR A 31 12.30 17.60 6.01
C THR A 31 11.49 16.34 5.66
N PRO A 32 10.47 15.95 6.45
CA PRO A 32 9.66 14.77 6.16
C PRO A 32 9.04 14.77 4.76
N THR A 33 8.57 15.92 4.28
CA THR A 33 7.98 16.06 2.95
C THR A 33 9.04 16.09 1.84
N GLY A 34 10.23 16.61 2.11
CA GLY A 34 11.39 16.53 1.21
C GLY A 34 11.89 15.09 1.02
N ILE A 35 12.05 14.35 2.12
CA ILE A 35 12.39 12.91 2.11
C ILE A 35 11.32 12.16 1.31
N HIS A 36 10.04 12.37 1.61
CA HIS A 36 8.95 11.72 0.88
C HIS A 36 9.00 12.02 -0.61
N ALA A 37 9.14 13.28 -1.02
CA ALA A 37 9.19 13.67 -2.43
C ALA A 37 10.34 12.97 -3.17
N TYR A 38 11.52 12.93 -2.55
CA TYR A 38 12.68 12.22 -3.09
C TYR A 38 12.43 10.72 -3.23
N LEU A 39 11.97 10.07 -2.16
CA LEU A 39 11.69 8.63 -2.17
C LEU A 39 10.57 8.26 -3.14
N TRP A 40 9.50 9.06 -3.20
CA TRP A 40 8.39 8.89 -4.13
C TRP A 40 8.89 8.85 -5.58
N ASP A 41 9.80 9.77 -5.95
CA ASP A 41 10.36 9.82 -7.30
C ASP A 41 11.27 8.62 -7.59
N ARG A 42 12.16 8.28 -6.65
CA ARG A 42 13.11 7.17 -6.81
C ARG A 42 12.46 5.79 -6.80
N TYR A 43 11.47 5.56 -5.94
CA TYR A 43 10.68 4.33 -5.95
C TYR A 43 9.90 4.17 -7.26
N ARG A 44 9.33 5.27 -7.79
CA ARG A 44 8.68 5.26 -9.10
C ARG A 44 9.65 4.87 -10.21
N GLU A 45 10.87 5.40 -10.20
CA GLU A 45 11.90 5.05 -11.18
C GLU A 45 12.31 3.58 -11.09
N VAL A 46 12.63 3.07 -9.90
CA VAL A 46 13.01 1.66 -9.69
C VAL A 46 11.93 0.72 -10.23
N ARG A 47 10.66 1.00 -9.92
CA ARG A 47 9.52 0.21 -10.41
C ARG A 47 9.39 0.22 -11.92
N LYS A 48 9.43 1.41 -12.52
CA LYS A 48 9.37 1.57 -13.99
C LYS A 48 10.46 0.76 -14.66
N GLU A 49 11.67 0.86 -14.13
CA GLU A 49 12.84 0.19 -14.69
C GLU A 49 12.79 -1.33 -14.56
N CYS A 50 12.28 -1.87 -13.44
CA CYS A 50 12.00 -3.29 -13.30
C CYS A 50 11.02 -3.79 -14.38
N SER A 51 9.97 -3.02 -14.64
CA SER A 51 8.97 -3.35 -15.66
C SER A 51 9.54 -3.24 -17.08
N THR A 52 10.27 -2.17 -17.39
CA THR A 52 10.90 -1.96 -18.70
C THR A 52 11.89 -3.07 -19.05
N GLN A 53 12.66 -3.53 -18.07
CA GLN A 53 13.62 -4.63 -18.24
C GLN A 53 13.00 -6.02 -18.05
N ARG A 54 11.69 -6.11 -17.79
CA ARG A 54 10.95 -7.35 -17.55
C ARG A 54 11.52 -8.22 -16.42
N PHE A 55 12.10 -7.61 -15.40
CA PHE A 55 12.56 -8.34 -14.21
C PHE A 55 11.41 -8.97 -13.42
N ASN A 56 10.19 -8.45 -13.58
CA ASN A 56 8.97 -9.04 -13.04
C ASN A 56 8.45 -10.27 -13.84
N GLU A 57 9.08 -10.63 -14.96
CA GLU A 57 8.78 -11.84 -15.73
C GLU A 57 9.87 -12.92 -15.55
N ASP A 58 11.05 -12.54 -15.04
CA ASP A 58 12.16 -13.46 -14.78
C ASP A 58 12.01 -14.12 -13.40
N PRO A 59 11.88 -15.46 -13.31
CA PRO A 59 11.74 -16.18 -12.04
C PRO A 59 12.87 -15.88 -11.03
N ARG A 60 14.08 -15.54 -11.51
CA ARG A 60 15.24 -15.23 -10.67
C ARG A 60 15.11 -13.90 -9.93
N TYR A 61 14.40 -12.95 -10.52
CA TYR A 61 14.30 -11.57 -10.01
C TYR A 61 12.92 -11.25 -9.43
N LEU A 62 11.88 -11.94 -9.88
CA LEU A 62 10.50 -11.71 -9.46
C LEU A 62 10.31 -11.67 -7.94
N PRO A 63 10.88 -12.59 -7.12
CA PRO A 63 10.75 -12.51 -5.66
C PRO A 63 11.26 -11.17 -5.09
N THR A 64 12.39 -10.69 -5.61
CA THR A 64 12.99 -9.41 -5.21
C THR A 64 12.15 -8.22 -5.66
N VAL A 65 11.61 -8.25 -6.89
CA VAL A 65 10.72 -7.19 -7.39
C VAL A 65 9.42 -7.14 -6.57
N ILE A 66 8.86 -8.29 -6.19
CA ILE A 66 7.71 -8.37 -5.28
C ILE A 66 8.07 -7.73 -3.94
N ALA A 67 9.16 -8.15 -3.30
CA ALA A 67 9.57 -7.60 -2.01
C ALA A 67 9.76 -6.08 -2.03
N TRP A 68 10.37 -5.52 -3.09
CA TRP A 68 10.48 -4.07 -3.26
C TRP A 68 9.12 -3.41 -3.43
N ASN A 69 8.23 -3.96 -4.25
CA ASN A 69 6.89 -3.40 -4.41
C ASN A 69 6.08 -3.44 -3.11
N GLU A 70 6.23 -4.49 -2.31
CA GLU A 70 5.61 -4.60 -0.98
C GLU A 70 6.13 -3.53 -0.02
N GLU A 71 7.45 -3.31 0.02
CA GLU A 71 8.08 -2.23 0.80
C GLU A 71 7.59 -0.85 0.36
N ILE A 72 7.57 -0.58 -0.94
CA ILE A 72 7.12 0.68 -1.51
C ILE A 72 5.63 0.92 -1.23
N ALA A 73 4.80 -0.13 -1.26
CA ALA A 73 3.39 -0.05 -0.91
C ALA A 73 3.20 0.35 0.57
N ARG A 74 3.96 -0.25 1.50
CA ARG A 74 3.92 0.12 2.92
C ARG A 74 4.38 1.56 3.13
N PHE A 75 5.43 2.00 2.43
CA PHE A 75 5.89 3.39 2.43
C PHE A 75 4.75 4.35 2.04
N PHE A 76 4.08 4.13 0.91
CA PHE A 76 3.02 5.04 0.47
C PHE A 76 1.81 5.05 1.42
N ILE A 77 1.47 3.92 2.04
CA ILE A 77 0.40 3.86 3.07
C ILE A 77 0.80 4.71 4.28
N ALA A 78 2.01 4.49 4.82
CA ALA A 78 2.49 5.21 5.99
C ALA A 78 2.61 6.72 5.72
N SER A 79 3.25 7.11 4.61
CA SER A 79 3.41 8.52 4.26
C SER A 79 2.07 9.22 4.01
N ASN A 80 1.05 8.50 3.51
CA ASN A 80 -0.29 9.07 3.38
C ASN A 80 -0.87 9.47 4.73
N HIS A 81 -0.61 8.68 5.77
CA HIS A 81 -1.10 8.94 7.11
C HIS A 81 -0.29 10.06 7.79
N GLU A 82 1.04 9.91 7.80
CA GLU A 82 1.96 10.80 8.53
C GLU A 82 2.02 12.21 7.95
N LEU A 83 1.95 12.34 6.62
CA LEU A 83 2.14 13.63 5.94
C LEU A 83 0.82 14.29 5.55
N ALA A 84 -0.32 13.71 5.95
CA ALA A 84 -1.64 14.26 5.65
C ALA A 84 -1.75 15.71 6.15
N GLY A 85 -2.06 16.64 5.24
CA GLY A 85 -2.21 18.06 5.57
C GLY A 85 -0.91 18.84 5.73
N MET A 86 0.26 18.21 5.60
CA MET A 86 1.54 18.94 5.61
C MET A 86 1.74 19.75 4.32
N PRO A 87 2.37 20.94 4.39
CA PRO A 87 2.74 21.71 3.21
C PRO A 87 3.61 20.88 2.26
N ASN A 88 3.41 21.06 0.96
CA ASN A 88 4.16 20.39 -0.11
C ASN A 88 3.95 18.86 -0.23
N PHE A 89 3.13 18.23 0.61
CA PHE A 89 2.69 16.85 0.42
C PHE A 89 1.43 16.80 -0.46
N THR A 90 1.48 16.04 -1.57
CA THR A 90 0.32 15.87 -2.46
C THR A 90 -0.28 14.47 -2.33
N GLN A 91 -1.31 14.36 -1.49
CA GLN A 91 -2.04 13.12 -1.23
C GLN A 91 -2.54 12.43 -2.51
N ALA A 92 -3.01 13.20 -3.50
CA ALA A 92 -3.47 12.67 -4.78
C ALA A 92 -2.35 11.98 -5.58
N LEU A 93 -1.11 12.52 -5.56
CA LEU A 93 0.04 11.92 -6.26
C LEU A 93 0.55 10.68 -5.52
N ASN A 94 0.54 10.72 -4.19
CA ASN A 94 0.85 9.57 -3.35
C ASN A 94 -0.11 8.40 -3.64
N GLN A 95 -1.42 8.68 -3.61
CA GLN A 95 -2.47 7.70 -3.92
C GLN A 95 -2.38 7.16 -5.35
N GLU A 96 -2.07 8.02 -6.34
CA GLU A 96 -1.91 7.58 -7.73
C GLU A 96 -0.76 6.56 -7.87
N GLN A 97 0.39 6.82 -7.25
CA GLN A 97 1.51 5.87 -7.32
C GLN A 97 1.23 4.60 -6.54
N PHE A 98 0.65 4.72 -5.34
CA PHE A 98 0.26 3.56 -4.56
C PHE A 98 -0.68 2.62 -5.32
N ASN A 99 -1.70 3.16 -6.01
CA ASN A 99 -2.59 2.36 -6.85
C ASN A 99 -1.82 1.61 -7.94
N LYS A 100 -0.84 2.26 -8.57
CA LYS A 100 0.05 1.60 -9.55
C LYS A 100 0.85 0.47 -8.89
N VAL A 101 1.37 0.65 -7.67
CA VAL A 101 2.09 -0.42 -6.95
C VAL A 101 1.17 -1.62 -6.69
N LEU A 102 -0.07 -1.38 -6.25
CA LEU A 102 -1.02 -2.46 -6.00
C LEU A 102 -1.38 -3.24 -7.28
N MET A 103 -1.51 -2.54 -8.41
CA MET A 103 -1.72 -3.18 -9.71
C MET A 103 -0.53 -4.05 -10.11
N ASP A 104 0.71 -3.55 -9.96
CA ASP A 104 1.92 -4.34 -10.21
C ASP A 104 1.98 -5.57 -9.29
N LEU A 105 1.68 -5.42 -8.00
CA LEU A 105 1.66 -6.54 -7.05
C LEU A 105 0.65 -7.60 -7.46
N GLN A 106 -0.55 -7.23 -7.89
CA GLN A 106 -1.53 -8.20 -8.38
C GLN A 106 -1.00 -8.98 -9.59
N ALA A 107 -0.44 -8.29 -10.58
CA ALA A 107 0.14 -8.94 -11.76
C ALA A 107 1.32 -9.85 -11.36
N ASN A 108 2.20 -9.37 -10.49
CA ASN A 108 3.36 -10.12 -10.01
C ASN A 108 2.98 -11.36 -9.20
N TYR A 109 1.94 -11.30 -8.37
CA TYR A 109 1.44 -12.48 -7.64
C TYR A 109 0.79 -13.51 -8.58
N ILE A 110 0.14 -13.08 -9.66
CA ILE A 110 -0.36 -13.99 -10.70
C ILE A 110 0.82 -14.69 -11.38
N MET A 111 1.85 -13.92 -11.76
CA MET A 111 3.07 -14.45 -12.38
C MET A 111 3.79 -15.43 -11.44
N ALA A 112 4.04 -15.03 -10.18
CA ALA A 112 4.71 -15.86 -9.19
C ALA A 112 3.99 -17.19 -8.98
N ARG A 113 2.66 -17.19 -8.90
CA ARG A 113 1.85 -18.41 -8.83
C ARG A 113 2.02 -19.30 -10.06
N SER A 114 2.05 -18.74 -11.27
CA SER A 114 2.30 -19.53 -12.49
C SER A 114 3.68 -20.18 -12.52
N LEU A 115 4.63 -19.62 -11.76
CA LEU A 115 6.01 -20.10 -11.62
C LEU A 115 6.25 -20.89 -10.32
N ASN A 116 5.20 -21.16 -9.53
CA ASN A 116 5.30 -21.78 -8.19
C ASN A 116 6.27 -21.06 -7.23
N ILE A 117 6.37 -19.73 -7.33
CA ILE A 117 7.16 -18.88 -6.44
C ILE A 117 6.30 -18.48 -5.23
N PRO A 118 6.77 -18.71 -3.99
CA PRO A 118 6.04 -18.33 -2.78
C PRO A 118 5.85 -16.81 -2.66
N THR A 119 4.67 -16.40 -2.19
CA THR A 119 4.31 -14.99 -1.98
C THR A 119 3.72 -14.80 -0.57
N PRO A 120 4.55 -14.84 0.49
CA PRO A 120 4.07 -14.93 1.87
C PRO A 120 3.23 -13.72 2.32
N ASN A 121 3.45 -12.55 1.72
CA ASN A 121 2.72 -11.33 2.06
C ASN A 121 1.53 -11.05 1.11
N ALA A 122 1.24 -11.94 0.15
CA ALA A 122 0.19 -11.67 -0.84
C ALA A 122 -1.19 -11.45 -0.19
N ALA A 123 -1.50 -12.20 0.88
CA ALA A 123 -2.74 -12.01 1.63
C ALA A 123 -2.85 -10.62 2.28
N GLU A 124 -1.75 -10.06 2.80
CA GLU A 124 -1.67 -8.70 3.37
C GLU A 124 -1.99 -7.65 2.29
N PHE A 125 -1.30 -7.69 1.15
CA PHE A 125 -1.46 -6.64 0.13
C PHE A 125 -2.77 -6.75 -0.64
N LYS A 126 -3.27 -7.96 -0.90
CA LYS A 126 -4.62 -8.16 -1.44
C LYS A 126 -5.69 -7.65 -0.46
N SER A 127 -5.43 -7.77 0.85
CA SER A 127 -6.29 -7.23 1.90
C SER A 127 -6.35 -5.71 1.89
N TYR A 128 -5.21 -5.03 1.81
CA TYR A 128 -5.16 -3.57 1.66
C TYR A 128 -5.90 -3.12 0.40
N PHE A 129 -5.68 -3.80 -0.73
CA PHE A 129 -6.35 -3.43 -1.97
C PHE A 129 -7.87 -3.65 -1.88
N ALA A 130 -8.32 -4.76 -1.31
CA ALA A 130 -9.75 -5.03 -1.13
C ALA A 130 -10.41 -3.97 -0.24
N LEU A 131 -9.80 -3.61 0.90
CA LEU A 131 -10.33 -2.60 1.81
C LEU A 131 -10.39 -1.22 1.17
N MET A 132 -9.32 -0.78 0.52
CA MET A 132 -9.27 0.54 -0.10
C MET A 132 -10.23 0.65 -1.30
N THR A 133 -10.39 -0.43 -2.05
CA THR A 133 -11.40 -0.49 -3.12
C THR A 133 -12.82 -0.47 -2.54
N TYR A 134 -13.06 -1.16 -1.43
CA TYR A 134 -14.36 -1.22 -0.76
C TYR A 134 -14.78 0.12 -0.16
N MET A 135 -13.87 0.74 0.60
CA MET A 135 -14.08 2.00 1.33
C MET A 135 -14.01 3.23 0.41
N GLY A 136 -13.36 3.08 -0.74
CA GLY A 136 -13.25 4.09 -1.76
C GLY A 136 -11.93 4.86 -1.70
N LEU A 137 -11.33 4.99 -2.87
CA LEU A 137 -10.15 5.79 -3.11
C LEU A 137 -10.57 7.22 -3.44
N GLU A 138 -9.82 8.19 -2.92
CA GLU A 138 -9.96 9.58 -3.36
C GLU A 138 -9.46 9.71 -4.80
N ASN A 139 -10.29 10.28 -5.66
CA ASN A 139 -9.88 10.66 -7.00
C ASN A 139 -9.15 12.02 -7.01
N LYS A 140 -8.67 12.46 -8.18
CA LYS A 140 -8.00 13.77 -8.33
C LYS A 140 -8.89 14.97 -7.94
N ALA A 141 -10.21 14.77 -7.87
CA ALA A 141 -11.18 15.78 -7.44
C ALA A 141 -11.55 15.65 -5.94
N GLY A 142 -10.82 14.85 -5.16
CA GLY A 142 -11.05 14.63 -3.73
C GLY A 142 -12.32 13.83 -3.40
N LYS A 143 -13.00 13.26 -4.40
CA LYS A 143 -14.19 12.43 -4.17
C LYS A 143 -13.78 10.99 -3.94
N LYS A 144 -14.18 10.44 -2.80
CA LYS A 144 -14.10 8.99 -2.51
C LYS A 144 -15.14 8.24 -3.34
N ARG A 145 -14.71 7.20 -4.07
CA ARG A 145 -15.63 6.31 -4.78
C ARG A 145 -15.44 4.87 -4.34
N ALA A 146 -16.33 4.42 -3.46
CA ALA A 146 -16.42 3.01 -3.08
C ALA A 146 -16.76 2.13 -4.28
N ASN A 147 -16.10 0.97 -4.37
CA ASN A 147 -16.35 -0.04 -5.39
C ASN A 147 -16.44 -1.43 -4.74
N LYS A 148 -17.60 -1.72 -4.15
CA LYS A 148 -17.86 -3.00 -3.46
C LYS A 148 -17.70 -4.20 -4.39
N VAL A 149 -18.10 -4.06 -5.66
CA VAL A 149 -17.94 -5.12 -6.68
C VAL A 149 -16.46 -5.36 -6.97
N GLY A 150 -15.67 -4.30 -7.17
CA GLY A 150 -14.23 -4.41 -7.36
C GLY A 150 -13.53 -5.05 -6.17
N ALA A 151 -13.90 -4.68 -4.95
CA ALA A 151 -13.38 -5.32 -3.75
C ALA A 151 -13.68 -6.83 -3.71
N ALA A 152 -14.92 -7.23 -4.06
CA ALA A 152 -15.28 -8.64 -4.16
C ALA A 152 -14.49 -9.37 -5.26
N VAL A 153 -14.16 -8.72 -6.37
CA VAL A 153 -13.27 -9.28 -7.40
C VAL A 153 -11.88 -9.53 -6.83
N VAL A 154 -11.30 -8.58 -6.07
CA VAL A 154 -10.00 -8.77 -5.41
C VAL A 154 -10.04 -9.97 -4.45
N LEU A 155 -11.07 -10.08 -3.62
CA LEU A 155 -11.22 -11.21 -2.68
C LEU A 155 -11.31 -12.57 -3.39
N LYS A 156 -11.92 -12.63 -4.59
CA LYS A 156 -11.96 -13.86 -5.40
C LYS A 156 -10.59 -14.28 -5.93
N THR A 157 -9.59 -13.40 -5.95
CA THR A 157 -8.22 -13.72 -6.38
C THR A 157 -7.39 -14.42 -5.31
N PHE A 158 -7.91 -14.55 -4.08
CA PHE A 158 -7.22 -15.23 -3.00
C PHE A 158 -7.08 -16.74 -3.31
N THR A 159 -5.88 -17.27 -3.09
CA THR A 159 -5.61 -18.72 -3.08
C THR A 159 -6.17 -19.35 -1.80
N ASP A 160 -6.22 -20.68 -1.75
CA ASP A 160 -6.73 -21.36 -0.55
C ASP A 160 -5.81 -21.16 0.66
N GLU A 161 -4.49 -21.07 0.45
CA GLU A 161 -3.52 -20.70 1.49
C GLU A 161 -3.76 -19.27 1.99
N GLU A 162 -3.95 -18.31 1.08
CA GLU A 162 -4.24 -16.92 1.47
C GLU A 162 -5.59 -16.78 2.18
N LYS A 163 -6.58 -17.62 1.83
CA LYS A 163 -7.88 -17.67 2.53
C LYS A 163 -7.74 -18.21 3.96
N ALA A 164 -6.81 -19.13 4.20
CA ALA A 164 -6.52 -19.65 5.53
C ALA A 164 -5.76 -18.63 6.41
N SER A 165 -5.21 -17.57 5.82
CA SER A 165 -4.49 -16.53 6.56
C SER A 165 -5.42 -15.69 7.46
N PRO A 166 -4.91 -15.15 8.58
CA PRO A 166 -5.68 -14.24 9.43
C PRO A 166 -6.09 -12.93 8.73
N TRP A 167 -5.40 -12.57 7.63
CA TRP A 167 -5.67 -11.36 6.87
C TRP A 167 -7.07 -11.37 6.24
N LEU A 168 -7.51 -12.49 5.67
CA LEU A 168 -8.85 -12.57 5.07
C LEU A 168 -9.94 -12.39 6.14
N ALA A 169 -9.82 -13.07 7.28
CA ALA A 169 -10.76 -12.95 8.38
C ALA A 169 -10.84 -11.50 8.89
N LEU A 170 -9.69 -10.83 9.04
CA LEU A 170 -9.59 -9.45 9.48
C LEU A 170 -10.27 -8.48 8.48
N VAL A 171 -10.02 -8.63 7.18
CA VAL A 171 -10.65 -7.81 6.14
C VAL A 171 -12.16 -7.97 6.14
N LEU A 172 -12.66 -9.21 6.18
CA LEU A 172 -14.09 -9.47 6.18
C LEU A 172 -14.77 -8.89 7.43
N ALA A 173 -14.12 -8.99 8.60
CA ALA A 173 -14.61 -8.36 9.83
C ALA A 173 -14.69 -6.84 9.69
N ILE A 174 -13.62 -6.20 9.20
CA ILE A 174 -13.59 -4.75 8.97
C ILE A 174 -14.67 -4.31 7.97
N MET A 175 -14.84 -5.02 6.86
CA MET A 175 -15.86 -4.71 5.86
C MET A 175 -17.27 -4.82 6.44
N ARG A 176 -17.52 -5.81 7.31
CA ARG A 176 -18.81 -5.97 8.01
C ARG A 176 -19.07 -4.84 9.00
N ILE A 177 -18.08 -4.50 9.82
CA ILE A 177 -18.15 -3.37 10.76
C ILE A 177 -18.44 -2.07 9.99
N HIS A 178 -17.72 -1.83 8.90
CA HIS A 178 -17.92 -0.66 8.05
C HIS A 178 -19.30 -0.66 7.39
N ALA A 179 -19.78 -1.81 6.91
CA ALA A 179 -21.12 -1.92 6.31
C ALA A 179 -22.27 -1.68 7.29
N ALA A 180 -22.05 -1.98 8.57
CA ALA A 180 -23.03 -1.80 9.64
C ALA A 180 -22.95 -0.41 10.30
N ASP A 181 -22.05 0.48 9.83
CA ASP A 181 -21.77 1.78 10.43
C ASP A 181 -21.43 1.71 11.94
N GLU A 182 -20.79 0.61 12.35
CA GLU A 182 -20.49 0.31 13.75
C GLU A 182 -19.20 1.00 14.22
N ALA A 183 -19.33 2.25 14.69
CA ALA A 183 -18.20 3.07 15.13
C ALA A 183 -17.37 2.43 16.27
N VAL A 184 -18.02 1.88 17.31
CA VAL A 184 -17.30 1.34 18.48
C VAL A 184 -16.41 0.13 18.11
N PRO A 185 -16.92 -0.92 17.45
CA PRO A 185 -16.10 -2.00 16.91
C PRO A 185 -15.00 -1.52 15.95
N PHE A 186 -15.28 -0.51 15.11
CA PHE A 186 -14.28 0.05 14.21
C PHE A 186 -13.06 0.60 14.98
N PHE A 187 -13.28 1.43 16.00
CA PHE A 187 -12.19 1.98 16.80
C PHE A 187 -11.46 0.93 17.64
N ARG A 188 -12.14 -0.16 18.05
CA ARG A 188 -11.47 -1.31 18.70
C ARG A 188 -10.49 -2.00 17.74
N VAL A 189 -10.91 -2.26 16.51
CA VAL A 189 -10.03 -2.86 15.49
C VAL A 189 -8.88 -1.92 15.14
N LEU A 190 -9.16 -0.64 14.93
CA LEU A 190 -8.15 0.38 14.60
C LEU A 190 -7.01 0.39 15.64
N ARG A 191 -7.35 0.29 16.94
CA ARG A 191 -6.37 0.27 18.03
C ARG A 191 -5.53 -1.02 18.10
N ALA A 192 -6.09 -2.15 17.68
CA ALA A 192 -5.47 -3.47 17.86
C ALA A 192 -4.75 -4.00 16.62
N CYS A 193 -5.03 -3.44 15.44
CA CYS A 193 -4.50 -3.93 14.18
C CYS A 193 -3.04 -3.50 13.92
N PRO A 194 -2.31 -4.17 13.01
CA PRO A 194 -0.96 -3.76 12.61
C PRO A 194 -0.94 -2.31 12.11
N TYR A 195 0.15 -1.60 12.39
CA TYR A 195 0.28 -0.16 12.10
C TYR A 195 -0.10 0.22 10.66
N ILE A 196 0.42 -0.52 9.66
CA ILE A 196 0.11 -0.24 8.24
C ILE A 196 -1.39 -0.40 7.94
N LEU A 197 -2.04 -1.40 8.53
CA LEU A 197 -3.50 -1.53 8.40
C LEU A 197 -4.22 -0.37 9.11
N ALA A 198 -3.74 0.07 10.28
CA ALA A 198 -4.29 1.23 10.96
C ALA A 198 -4.21 2.49 10.09
N CYS A 199 -3.10 2.72 9.38
CA CYS A 199 -2.96 3.81 8.41
C CYS A 199 -3.98 3.71 7.26
N VAL A 200 -4.26 2.51 6.74
CA VAL A 200 -5.32 2.30 5.74
C VAL A 200 -6.69 2.68 6.31
N LEU A 201 -7.00 2.21 7.51
CA LEU A 201 -8.27 2.48 8.19
C LEU A 201 -8.42 3.94 8.62
N ALA A 202 -7.32 4.66 8.86
CA ALA A 202 -7.32 6.06 9.25
C ALA A 202 -8.09 6.94 8.25
N THR A 203 -8.12 6.54 6.97
CA THR A 203 -8.88 7.22 5.91
C THR A 203 -10.39 7.26 6.18
N GLN A 204 -10.92 6.37 7.02
CA GLN A 204 -12.35 6.27 7.37
C GLN A 204 -12.67 6.84 8.74
N VAL A 205 -11.68 7.32 9.50
CA VAL A 205 -11.88 7.78 10.88
C VAL A 205 -12.86 8.95 10.96
N ALA A 206 -12.78 9.91 10.04
CA ALA A 206 -13.71 11.04 10.01
C ALA A 206 -15.16 10.58 9.80
N ASP A 207 -15.38 9.68 8.84
CA ASP A 207 -16.69 9.12 8.53
C ASP A 207 -17.25 8.33 9.72
N MET A 208 -16.43 7.49 10.35
CA MET A 208 -16.82 6.70 11.52
C MET A 208 -17.07 7.55 12.78
N ARG A 209 -16.36 8.67 12.96
CA ARG A 209 -16.65 9.64 14.02
C ARG A 209 -18.02 10.27 13.83
N LEU A 210 -18.35 10.68 12.60
CA LEU A 210 -19.66 11.27 12.29
C LEU A 210 -20.80 10.28 12.55
N MET A 211 -20.61 8.99 12.25
CA MET A 211 -21.59 7.95 12.60
C MET A 211 -21.71 7.77 14.11
N GLY A 212 -20.59 7.72 14.83
CA GLY A 212 -20.59 7.63 16.29
C GLY A 212 -21.31 8.78 16.98
N PHE A 213 -21.15 10.02 16.50
CA PHE A 213 -21.87 11.18 17.03
C PHE A 213 -23.38 11.09 16.87
N ARG A 214 -23.89 10.38 15.86
CA ARG A 214 -25.34 10.22 15.65
C ARG A 214 -26.00 9.21 16.58
N LEU A 215 -25.19 8.41 17.29
CA LEU A 215 -25.65 7.34 18.19
C LEU A 215 -25.70 7.79 19.66
N VAL A 216 -25.23 8.99 19.97
CA VAL A 216 -25.26 9.62 21.31
C VAL A 216 -26.25 10.76 21.30
#